data_AF-A0A2V9TCA7-F1
#
_entry.id   AF-A0A2V9TCA7-F1
#
_cell.length_a   1.000
_cell.length_b   1.000
_cell.length_c   1.000
_cell.angle_alpha   90.00
_cell.angle_beta   90.00
_cell.angle_gamma   90.00
#
_symmetry.space_group_name_H-M   'P 1'
#
loop_
_entity.id
_entity.type
_entity.pdbx_description
1 polymer ?
#
loop_
_entity_poly.entity_id
_entity_poly.type
_entity_poly.pdbx_seq_one_letter_code
_entity_poly.pdbx_strand_id
1 'polypeptide(L)'
;MLDHRAGRTWRALEDTARSVQSLRLMGPRWQSWRRGLDYYPEGELIWLDVDTLIRRQTHGQKSLDDFCRLFYGGPSGAPKVVPHTFNDVVKALSQVAPYDWEKLLKQRVNAIGARAPLNGIEQGGWRLVYNQNPSALVDAEEKQGKYLNAFYSLGFLVRENGELEDVIPGSPAYDAGIGPGMKLVAVNGRRWSKHVLRDALRASLEKEQHIDLLVENSEFFKTYSIAYSGGEKYPHLERAEGPDLLINILNPLVK
;
A
#
# COMPACT_ATOMS: atom_id res chain seq x y z
N MET A 1 1.70 1.01 -1.71
CA MET A 1 1.60 -0.21 -2.55
C MET A 1 0.14 -0.65 -2.68
N LEU A 2 -0.64 -0.53 -1.60
CA LEU A 2 -2.04 -0.95 -1.53
C LEU A 2 -2.94 -0.38 -2.63
N ASP A 3 -2.80 0.89 -2.99
CA ASP A 3 -3.67 1.52 -4.00
C ASP A 3 -3.44 1.03 -5.44
N HIS A 4 -2.31 0.34 -5.68
CA HIS A 4 -1.97 -0.34 -6.93
C HIS A 4 -1.85 -1.86 -6.74
N ARG A 5 -2.41 -2.40 -5.64
CA ARG A 5 -2.37 -3.84 -5.34
C ARG A 5 -3.39 -4.56 -6.21
N ALA A 6 -2.93 -5.19 -7.28
CA ALA A 6 -3.80 -5.87 -8.26
C ALA A 6 -4.71 -6.94 -7.60
N GLY A 7 -4.20 -7.66 -6.60
CA GLY A 7 -4.95 -8.71 -5.91
C GLY A 7 -6.21 -8.25 -5.18
N ARG A 8 -6.36 -6.96 -4.90
CA ARG A 8 -7.59 -6.41 -4.32
C ARG A 8 -8.80 -6.59 -5.23
N THR A 9 -8.59 -6.78 -6.53
CA THR A 9 -9.68 -6.96 -7.50
C THR A 9 -10.41 -8.30 -7.35
N TRP A 10 -9.84 -9.27 -6.64
CA TRP A 10 -10.43 -10.60 -6.49
C TRP A 10 -10.35 -11.18 -5.08
N ARG A 11 -9.36 -10.79 -4.27
CA ARG A 11 -9.16 -11.31 -2.91
C ARG A 11 -9.54 -10.27 -1.87
N ALA A 12 -10.55 -10.62 -1.07
CA ALA A 12 -10.96 -9.85 0.10
C ALA A 12 -9.82 -9.75 1.13
N LEU A 13 -9.89 -8.72 1.99
CA LEU A 13 -8.87 -8.55 3.02
C LEU A 13 -8.89 -9.67 4.05
N GLU A 14 -10.08 -10.12 4.47
CA GLU A 14 -10.22 -11.19 5.47
C GLU A 14 -9.51 -12.49 5.06
N ASP A 15 -9.48 -12.81 3.78
CA ASP A 15 -8.81 -14.00 3.25
C ASP A 15 -7.30 -13.94 3.46
N THR A 16 -6.71 -12.75 3.48
CA THR A 16 -5.28 -12.58 3.76
C THR A 16 -4.94 -12.94 5.21
N ALA A 17 -5.88 -12.72 6.14
CA ALA A 17 -5.72 -13.13 7.54
C ALA A 17 -5.96 -14.65 7.71
N ARG A 18 -6.96 -15.22 7.03
CA ARG A 18 -7.22 -16.67 7.03
C ARG A 18 -6.09 -17.48 6.40
N SER A 19 -5.40 -16.91 5.41
CA SER A 19 -4.34 -17.57 4.64
C SER A 19 -2.93 -17.27 5.20
N VAL A 20 -2.81 -16.77 6.43
CA VAL A 20 -1.53 -16.29 6.99
C VAL A 20 -0.43 -17.37 6.97
N GLN A 21 -0.77 -18.62 7.24
CA GLN A 21 0.18 -19.73 7.27
C GLN A 21 0.81 -19.95 5.88
N SER A 22 0.00 -19.83 4.82
CA SER A 22 0.49 -19.95 3.45
C SER A 22 1.23 -18.67 3.02
N LEU A 23 0.64 -17.50 3.25
CA LEU A 23 1.20 -16.23 2.76
C LEU A 23 2.57 -15.89 3.35
N ARG A 24 2.86 -16.30 4.59
CA ARG A 24 4.18 -16.13 5.22
C ARG A 24 5.27 -17.00 4.59
N LEU A 25 4.90 -18.16 4.04
CA LEU A 25 5.84 -19.11 3.44
C LEU A 25 6.05 -18.88 1.95
N MET A 26 5.17 -18.11 1.30
CA MET A 26 5.29 -17.81 -0.11
C MET A 26 6.34 -16.73 -0.36
N GLY A 27 7.14 -16.93 -1.41
CA GLY A 27 8.12 -15.94 -1.85
C GLY A 27 7.50 -14.63 -2.36
N PRO A 28 8.36 -13.67 -2.77
CA PRO A 28 7.92 -12.32 -3.13
C PRO A 28 7.25 -12.23 -4.51
N ARG A 29 7.43 -13.24 -5.36
CA ARG A 29 6.84 -13.27 -6.71
C ARG A 29 5.30 -13.31 -6.65
N TRP A 30 4.68 -12.54 -7.53
CA TRP A 30 3.23 -12.40 -7.63
C TRP A 30 2.59 -11.91 -6.33
N GLN A 31 3.33 -11.24 -5.44
CA GLN A 31 2.77 -10.75 -4.19
C GLN A 31 1.71 -9.67 -4.44
N SER A 32 1.89 -8.81 -5.45
CA SER A 32 0.86 -7.84 -5.85
C SER A 32 -0.45 -8.50 -6.25
N TRP A 33 -0.38 -9.62 -6.98
CA TRP A 33 -1.55 -10.37 -7.41
C TRP A 33 -2.17 -11.21 -6.29
N ARG A 34 -1.34 -11.90 -5.50
CA ARG A 34 -1.81 -12.78 -4.43
C ARG A 34 -2.22 -12.02 -3.18
N ARG A 35 -1.79 -10.77 -3.01
CA ARG A 35 -1.79 -10.03 -1.73
C ARG A 35 -0.86 -10.69 -0.70
N GLY A 36 -0.16 -9.87 0.07
CA GLY A 36 0.71 -10.34 1.16
C GLY A 36 -0.04 -10.41 2.48
N LEU A 37 0.66 -10.07 3.56
CA LEU A 37 0.03 -9.83 4.88
C LEU A 37 -0.69 -8.47 4.90
N ASP A 38 -1.48 -8.20 3.86
CA ASP A 38 -2.11 -6.90 3.61
C ASP A 38 -3.08 -6.49 4.73
N TYR A 39 -3.58 -7.44 5.54
CA TYR A 39 -4.38 -7.18 6.73
C TYR A 39 -3.67 -6.28 7.76
N TYR A 40 -2.34 -6.21 7.77
CA TYR A 40 -1.61 -5.22 8.57
C TYR A 40 -1.77 -3.80 7.99
N PRO A 41 -1.19 -3.47 6.83
CA PRO A 41 -1.20 -2.09 6.33
C PRO A 41 -2.59 -1.61 5.90
N GLU A 42 -3.49 -2.48 5.45
CA GLU A 42 -4.89 -2.06 5.20
C GLU A 42 -5.69 -1.99 6.49
N GLY A 43 -5.37 -2.81 7.49
CA GLY A 43 -5.94 -2.69 8.84
C GLY A 43 -5.67 -1.31 9.44
N GLU A 44 -4.45 -0.78 9.26
CA GLU A 44 -4.10 0.59 9.66
C GLU A 44 -5.01 1.63 8.99
N LEU A 45 -5.26 1.51 7.68
CA LEU A 45 -6.17 2.41 6.97
C LEU A 45 -7.63 2.29 7.44
N ILE A 46 -8.08 1.07 7.75
CA ILE A 46 -9.43 0.83 8.29
C ILE A 46 -9.57 1.47 9.68
N TRP A 47 -8.57 1.31 10.55
CA TRP A 47 -8.60 1.94 11.88
C TRP A 47 -8.50 3.45 11.82
N LEU A 48 -7.76 4.01 10.85
CA LEU A 48 -7.76 5.45 10.59
C LEU A 48 -9.15 5.94 10.16
N ASP A 49 -9.85 5.21 9.28
CA ASP A 49 -11.24 5.53 8.89
C ASP A 49 -12.17 5.50 10.11
N VAL A 50 -12.05 4.48 10.99
CA VAL A 50 -12.80 4.41 12.25
C VAL A 50 -12.54 5.62 13.14
N ASP A 51 -11.27 6.00 13.35
CA ASP A 51 -10.92 7.16 14.18
C ASP A 51 -11.52 8.46 13.62
N THR A 52 -11.38 8.70 12.31
CA THR A 52 -11.94 9.90 11.67
C THR A 52 -13.46 9.93 11.76
N LEU A 53 -14.13 8.77 11.66
CA LEU A 53 -15.57 8.66 11.83
C LEU A 53 -16.00 8.93 13.27
N ILE A 54 -15.31 8.38 14.28
CA ILE A 54 -15.59 8.66 15.70
C ILE A 54 -15.50 10.17 15.96
N ARG A 55 -14.40 10.80 15.52
CA ARG A 55 -14.20 12.24 15.68
C ARG A 55 -15.30 13.03 14.99
N ARG A 56 -15.69 12.66 13.77
CA ARG A 56 -16.80 13.32 13.07
C ARG A 56 -18.13 13.19 13.82
N GLN A 57 -18.51 11.98 14.24
CA GLN A 57 -19.80 11.73 14.92
C GLN A 57 -19.89 12.38 16.30
N THR A 58 -18.75 12.62 16.94
CA THR A 58 -18.66 13.22 18.27
C THR A 58 -18.22 14.68 18.26
N HIS A 59 -18.16 15.32 17.08
CA HIS A 59 -17.67 16.69 16.92
C HIS A 59 -16.29 16.91 17.58
N GLY A 60 -15.39 15.93 17.45
CA GLY A 60 -14.03 15.95 17.96
C GLY A 60 -13.88 15.61 19.44
N GLN A 61 -14.97 15.28 20.15
CA GLN A 61 -14.93 15.01 21.60
C GLN A 61 -14.35 13.64 21.94
N LYS A 62 -14.45 12.66 21.03
CA LYS A 62 -13.90 11.32 21.21
C LYS A 62 -13.01 10.90 20.04
N SER A 63 -12.16 9.92 20.28
CA SER A 63 -11.27 9.29 19.28
C SER A 63 -11.26 7.76 19.41
N LEU A 64 -10.47 7.10 18.57
CA LEU A 64 -10.14 5.69 18.70
C LEU A 64 -9.49 5.37 20.06
N ASP A 65 -8.83 6.34 20.71
CA ASP A 65 -8.29 6.13 22.06
C ASP A 65 -9.39 5.86 23.08
N ASP A 66 -10.56 6.48 22.95
CA ASP A 66 -11.70 6.22 23.84
C ASP A 66 -12.26 4.82 23.65
N PHE A 67 -12.25 4.33 22.40
CA PHE A 67 -12.52 2.92 22.12
C PHE A 67 -11.46 2.02 22.76
N CYS A 68 -10.16 2.32 22.59
CA CYS A 68 -9.10 1.52 23.16
C CYS A 68 -9.14 1.49 24.70
N ARG A 69 -9.43 2.62 25.36
CA ARG A 69 -9.63 2.69 26.82
C ARG A 69 -10.84 1.86 27.26
N LEU A 70 -11.96 1.98 26.56
CA LEU A 70 -13.17 1.22 26.89
C LEU A 70 -12.98 -0.29 26.69
N PHE A 71 -12.33 -0.68 25.59
CA PHE A 71 -12.28 -2.07 25.15
C PHE A 71 -11.09 -2.84 25.75
N TYR A 72 -9.92 -2.20 25.85
CA TYR A 72 -8.68 -2.82 26.36
C TYR A 72 -8.32 -2.35 27.77
N GLY A 73 -8.86 -1.23 28.27
CA GLY A 73 -8.56 -0.64 29.58
C GLY A 73 -9.33 -1.29 30.73
N GLY A 74 -9.26 -2.62 30.84
CA GLY A 74 -9.80 -3.36 31.97
C GLY A 74 -9.10 -3.03 33.31
N PRO A 75 -9.65 -3.52 34.44
CA PRO A 75 -9.05 -3.28 35.75
C PRO A 75 -7.63 -3.85 35.83
N SER A 76 -6.72 -3.12 36.48
CA SER A 76 -5.38 -3.60 36.80
C SER A 76 -5.44 -4.85 37.70
N GLY A 77 -4.59 -5.83 37.43
CA GLY A 77 -4.54 -7.06 38.21
C GLY A 77 -3.61 -8.10 37.59
N ALA A 78 -3.67 -9.33 38.10
CA ALA A 78 -2.94 -10.44 37.51
C ALA A 78 -3.35 -10.65 36.03
N PRO A 79 -2.42 -11.04 35.14
CA PRO A 79 -2.74 -11.29 33.74
C PRO A 79 -3.92 -12.26 33.58
N LYS A 80 -4.92 -11.86 32.80
CA LYS A 80 -6.11 -12.66 32.51
C LYS A 80 -6.35 -12.69 31.00
N VAL A 81 -6.65 -13.87 30.47
CA VAL A 81 -7.13 -14.01 29.09
C VAL A 81 -8.59 -13.56 29.03
N VAL A 82 -8.86 -12.53 28.24
CA VAL A 82 -10.21 -12.01 28.00
C VAL A 82 -10.47 -12.09 26.50
N PRO A 83 -11.11 -13.17 25.99
CA PRO A 83 -11.45 -13.27 24.59
C PRO A 83 -12.58 -12.30 24.25
N HIS A 84 -12.68 -11.93 22.98
CA HIS A 84 -13.78 -11.11 22.47
C HIS A 84 -14.23 -11.63 21.10
N THR A 85 -15.46 -11.30 20.75
CA THR A 85 -16.06 -11.56 19.44
C THR A 85 -16.09 -10.28 18.60
N PHE A 86 -16.38 -10.42 17.31
CA PHE A 86 -16.63 -9.26 16.44
C PHE A 86 -17.78 -8.38 16.96
N ASN A 87 -18.83 -8.99 17.52
CA ASN A 87 -19.97 -8.25 18.07
C ASN A 87 -19.57 -7.43 19.31
N ASP A 88 -18.59 -7.89 20.09
CA ASP A 88 -18.08 -7.12 21.23
C ASP A 88 -17.34 -5.86 20.76
N VAL A 89 -16.57 -5.96 19.67
CA VAL A 89 -15.91 -4.80 19.03
C VAL A 89 -16.95 -3.79 18.53
N VAL A 90 -17.96 -4.25 17.79
CA VAL A 90 -19.06 -3.40 17.29
C VAL A 90 -19.78 -2.72 18.45
N LYS A 91 -20.14 -3.47 19.49
CA LYS A 91 -20.84 -2.94 20.67
C LYS A 91 -20.02 -1.90 21.41
N ALA A 92 -18.71 -2.09 21.52
CA ALA A 92 -17.82 -1.11 22.15
C ALA A 92 -17.69 0.17 21.31
N LEU A 93 -17.52 0.05 19.98
CA LEU A 93 -17.53 1.20 19.08
C LEU A 93 -18.85 2.00 19.16
N SER A 94 -19.99 1.31 19.19
CA SER A 94 -21.31 1.96 19.33
C SER A 94 -21.49 2.72 20.65
N GLN A 95 -20.84 2.30 21.74
CA GLN A 95 -20.83 3.05 23.01
C GLN A 95 -19.97 4.32 22.94
N VAL A 96 -18.92 4.30 22.13
CA VAL A 96 -18.07 5.48 21.90
C VAL A 96 -18.81 6.48 21.03
N ALA A 97 -19.26 6.07 19.84
CA ALA A 97 -19.96 6.94 18.91
C ALA A 97 -21.04 6.17 18.12
N PRO A 98 -22.25 6.74 17.94
CA PRO A 98 -23.31 6.10 17.18
C PRO A 98 -22.95 6.08 15.68
N TYR A 99 -22.79 4.87 15.13
CA TYR A 99 -22.59 4.63 13.71
C TYR A 99 -22.89 3.15 13.40
N ASP A 100 -23.12 2.83 12.13
CA ASP A 100 -23.30 1.44 11.67
C ASP A 100 -21.93 0.75 11.50
N TRP A 101 -21.27 0.49 12.63
CA TRP A 101 -19.93 -0.10 12.68
C TRP A 101 -19.87 -1.51 12.11
N GLU A 102 -20.92 -2.30 12.30
CA GLU A 102 -21.00 -3.65 11.74
C GLU A 102 -20.94 -3.61 10.21
N LYS A 103 -21.79 -2.78 9.58
CA LYS A 103 -21.79 -2.64 8.13
C LYS A 103 -20.46 -2.11 7.62
N LEU A 104 -19.90 -1.08 8.25
CA LEU A 104 -18.61 -0.51 7.87
C LEU A 104 -17.51 -1.56 7.89
N LEU A 105 -17.29 -2.22 9.03
CA LEU A 105 -16.18 -3.16 9.19
C LEU A 105 -16.33 -4.37 8.27
N LYS A 106 -17.55 -4.93 8.14
CA LYS A 106 -17.83 -6.01 7.17
C LYS A 106 -17.54 -5.57 5.75
N GLN A 107 -17.94 -4.36 5.36
CA GLN A 107 -17.64 -3.84 4.03
C GLN A 107 -16.12 -3.70 3.82
N ARG A 108 -15.40 -3.13 4.78
CA ARG A 108 -13.94 -2.90 4.66
C ARG A 108 -13.15 -4.21 4.52
N VAL A 109 -13.50 -5.26 5.27
CA VAL A 109 -12.74 -6.52 5.22
C VAL A 109 -13.14 -7.44 4.06
N ASN A 110 -14.37 -7.33 3.56
CA ASN A 110 -14.90 -8.19 2.49
C ASN A 110 -14.85 -7.54 1.10
N ALA A 111 -14.68 -6.22 1.01
CA ALA A 111 -14.68 -5.54 -0.28
C ALA A 111 -13.51 -6.00 -1.16
N ILE A 112 -13.84 -6.22 -2.43
CA ILE A 112 -12.89 -6.28 -3.54
C ILE A 112 -13.00 -4.98 -4.34
N GLY A 113 -11.88 -4.47 -4.83
CA GLY A 113 -11.83 -3.23 -5.58
C GLY A 113 -10.41 -2.76 -5.84
N ALA A 114 -10.18 -2.11 -6.98
CA ALA A 114 -8.84 -1.73 -7.42
C ALA A 114 -8.14 -0.74 -6.46
N ARG A 115 -8.90 0.08 -5.72
CA ARG A 115 -8.39 1.17 -4.87
C ARG A 115 -8.32 0.78 -3.41
N ALA A 116 -7.31 1.28 -2.70
CA ALA A 116 -7.19 1.11 -1.25
C ALA A 116 -8.31 1.85 -0.50
N PRO A 117 -8.65 1.48 0.75
CA PRO A 117 -9.63 2.21 1.55
C PRO A 117 -9.00 3.50 2.09
N LEU A 118 -8.97 4.55 1.26
CA LEU A 118 -8.33 5.84 1.59
C LEU A 118 -9.25 6.80 2.37
N ASN A 119 -10.47 6.36 2.72
CA ASN A 119 -11.48 7.21 3.33
C ASN A 119 -11.00 7.91 4.62
N GLY A 120 -10.19 7.24 5.45
CA GLY A 120 -9.62 7.86 6.66
C GLY A 120 -8.58 8.94 6.35
N ILE A 121 -7.80 8.79 5.27
CA ILE A 121 -6.86 9.83 4.80
C ILE A 121 -7.64 11.05 4.30
N GLU A 122 -8.66 10.81 3.47
CA GLU A 122 -9.53 11.85 2.89
C GLU A 122 -10.29 12.62 3.97
N GLN A 123 -10.93 11.93 4.91
CA GLN A 123 -11.57 12.53 6.08
C GLN A 123 -10.56 13.21 7.02
N GLY A 124 -9.31 12.76 6.99
CA GLY A 124 -8.17 13.38 7.66
C GLY A 124 -7.78 14.75 7.08
N GLY A 125 -8.39 15.16 5.96
CA GLY A 125 -8.07 16.37 5.21
C GLY A 125 -6.87 16.20 4.27
N TRP A 126 -6.48 14.97 3.94
CA TRP A 126 -5.34 14.69 3.06
C TRP A 126 -5.79 13.88 1.85
N ARG A 127 -4.99 13.86 0.79
CA ARG A 127 -5.22 13.00 -0.37
C ARG A 127 -3.93 12.34 -0.82
N LEU A 128 -4.04 11.12 -1.32
CA LEU A 128 -2.95 10.42 -1.98
C LEU A 128 -2.71 11.03 -3.36
N VAL A 129 -1.47 11.42 -3.63
CA VAL A 129 -1.00 11.85 -4.95
C VAL A 129 0.25 11.07 -5.35
N TYR A 130 0.61 11.20 -6.61
CA TYR A 130 1.84 10.65 -7.16
C TYR A 130 2.67 11.76 -7.78
N ASN A 131 3.91 11.92 -7.34
CA ASN A 131 4.84 12.91 -7.88
C ASN A 131 6.22 12.28 -8.15
N GLN A 132 7.15 13.08 -8.67
CA GLN A 132 8.45 12.62 -9.16
C GLN A 132 9.55 12.57 -8.08
N ASN A 133 9.23 12.93 -6.84
CA ASN A 133 10.22 13.03 -5.77
C ASN A 133 10.10 11.81 -4.86
N PRO A 134 11.17 11.02 -4.64
CA PRO A 134 11.12 9.97 -3.64
C PRO A 134 10.97 10.58 -2.24
N SER A 135 10.23 9.90 -1.36
CA SER A 135 10.21 10.26 0.07
C SER A 135 11.44 9.69 0.77
N ALA A 136 11.82 10.28 1.91
CA ALA A 136 12.95 9.76 2.71
C ALA A 136 12.76 8.28 3.12
N LEU A 137 11.52 7.85 3.33
CA LEU A 137 11.18 6.46 3.62
C LEU A 137 11.47 5.57 2.41
N VAL A 138 11.00 5.96 1.21
CA VAL A 138 11.25 5.19 -0.02
C VAL A 138 12.75 5.07 -0.30
N ASP A 139 13.51 6.16 -0.16
CA ASP A 139 14.96 6.13 -0.35
C ASP A 139 15.66 5.21 0.66
N ALA A 140 15.23 5.23 1.93
CA ALA A 140 15.77 4.34 2.96
C ALA A 140 15.47 2.86 2.67
N GLU A 141 14.22 2.55 2.29
CA GLU A 141 13.76 1.21 1.95
C GLU A 141 14.52 0.64 0.74
N GLU A 142 14.66 1.41 -0.34
CA GLU A 142 15.38 0.98 -1.54
C GLU A 142 16.88 0.76 -1.28
N LYS A 143 17.48 1.58 -0.42
CA LYS A 143 18.88 1.45 -0.01
C LYS A 143 19.09 0.20 0.85
N GLN A 144 18.25 -0.02 1.85
CA GLN A 144 18.34 -1.17 2.75
C GLN A 144 18.02 -2.48 2.01
N GLY A 145 16.96 -2.49 1.22
CA GLY A 145 16.46 -3.67 0.52
C GLY A 145 17.20 -4.02 -0.77
N LYS A 146 18.12 -3.15 -1.24
CA LYS A 146 18.89 -3.31 -2.47
C LYS A 146 18.01 -3.58 -3.70
N TYR A 147 16.94 -2.80 -3.82
CA TYR A 147 16.03 -2.83 -4.97
C TYR A 147 15.70 -1.40 -5.44
N LEU A 148 15.06 -1.29 -6.60
CA LEU A 148 14.38 -0.09 -7.06
C LEU A 148 12.90 -0.42 -7.25
N ASN A 149 12.03 0.41 -6.69
CA ASN A 149 10.59 0.28 -6.72
C ASN A 149 10.00 1.16 -7.84
N ALA A 150 9.65 0.54 -8.96
CA ALA A 150 9.01 1.20 -10.08
C ALA A 150 7.50 0.88 -10.15
N PHE A 151 6.88 0.44 -9.05
CA PHE A 151 5.49 -0.03 -9.05
C PHE A 151 4.48 1.01 -9.53
N TYR A 152 4.68 2.29 -9.22
CA TYR A 152 3.75 3.34 -9.64
C TYR A 152 4.09 3.93 -11.01
N SER A 153 5.26 3.59 -11.55
CA SER A 153 5.71 3.96 -12.90
C SER A 153 5.43 2.83 -13.89
N LEU A 154 6.37 1.88 -14.03
CA LEU A 154 6.28 0.76 -14.99
C LEU A 154 5.59 -0.47 -14.39
N GLY A 155 5.45 -0.52 -13.06
CA GLY A 155 4.73 -1.59 -12.36
C GLY A 155 5.56 -2.80 -11.98
N PHE A 156 6.86 -2.64 -11.72
CA PHE A 156 7.68 -3.72 -11.19
C PHE A 156 8.59 -3.26 -10.06
N LEU A 157 9.11 -4.24 -9.31
CA LEU A 157 10.22 -4.07 -8.38
C LEU A 157 11.40 -4.89 -8.90
N VAL A 158 12.58 -4.25 -8.97
CA VAL A 158 13.79 -4.87 -9.53
C VAL A 158 14.93 -4.83 -8.51
N ARG A 159 15.56 -5.97 -8.27
CA ARG A 159 16.72 -6.11 -7.38
C ARG A 159 17.99 -5.58 -8.04
N GLU A 160 19.01 -5.29 -7.23
CA GLU A 160 20.31 -4.80 -7.71
C GLU A 160 20.94 -5.72 -8.77
N ASN A 161 20.75 -7.04 -8.65
CA ASN A 161 21.21 -8.03 -9.62
C ASN A 161 20.40 -8.09 -10.93
N GLY A 162 19.35 -7.27 -11.06
CA GLY A 162 18.43 -7.23 -12.19
C GLY A 162 17.21 -8.12 -12.06
N GLU A 163 17.08 -8.97 -11.04
CA GLU A 163 15.89 -9.83 -10.89
C GLU A 163 14.65 -8.95 -10.68
N LEU A 164 13.65 -9.14 -11.54
CA LEU A 164 12.31 -8.59 -11.39
C LEU A 164 11.58 -9.42 -10.33
N GLU A 165 11.60 -8.93 -9.10
CA GLU A 165 11.07 -9.66 -7.95
C GLU A 165 9.55 -9.82 -8.03
N ASP A 166 8.86 -8.75 -8.42
CA ASP A 166 7.42 -8.75 -8.63
C ASP A 166 7.04 -7.77 -9.74
N VAL A 167 5.95 -8.07 -10.44
CA VAL A 167 5.39 -7.27 -11.53
C VAL A 167 3.88 -7.22 -11.32
N ILE A 168 3.31 -6.02 -11.34
CA ILE A 168 1.89 -5.79 -11.07
C ILE A 168 1.08 -6.16 -12.31
N PRO A 169 0.14 -7.12 -12.23
CA PRO A 169 -0.78 -7.39 -13.33
C PRO A 169 -1.52 -6.12 -13.79
N GLY A 170 -1.60 -5.92 -15.11
CA GLY A 170 -2.21 -4.73 -15.73
C GLY A 170 -1.35 -3.47 -15.67
N SER A 171 -0.05 -3.58 -15.33
CA SER A 171 0.89 -2.47 -15.42
C SER A 171 1.56 -2.40 -16.80
N PRO A 172 2.21 -1.26 -17.15
CA PRO A 172 2.91 -1.13 -18.43
C PRO A 172 3.92 -2.24 -18.71
N ALA A 173 4.69 -2.67 -17.71
CA ALA A 173 5.63 -3.78 -17.87
C ALA A 173 4.93 -5.14 -18.02
N TYR A 174 3.87 -5.41 -17.25
CA TYR A 174 3.11 -6.64 -17.39
C TYR A 174 2.49 -6.77 -18.78
N ASP A 175 1.87 -5.70 -19.27
CA ASP A 175 1.21 -5.66 -20.57
C ASP A 175 2.21 -5.83 -21.73
N ALA A 176 3.47 -5.43 -21.53
CA ALA A 176 4.55 -5.72 -22.48
C ALA A 176 4.99 -7.21 -22.47
N GLY A 177 4.58 -7.99 -21.47
CA GLY A 177 4.93 -9.40 -21.30
C GLY A 177 6.09 -9.65 -20.34
N ILE A 178 6.45 -8.66 -19.51
CA ILE A 178 7.46 -8.81 -18.46
C ILE A 178 6.80 -9.43 -17.22
N GLY A 179 7.46 -10.41 -16.61
CA GLY A 179 6.95 -11.11 -15.42
C GLY A 179 7.99 -11.29 -14.31
N PRO A 180 7.54 -11.66 -13.09
CA PRO A 180 8.42 -11.95 -11.96
C PRO A 180 9.39 -13.09 -12.26
N GLY A 181 10.63 -12.98 -11.77
CA GLY A 181 11.71 -13.94 -11.98
C GLY A 181 12.51 -13.74 -13.27
N MET A 182 12.03 -12.90 -14.20
CA MET A 182 12.84 -12.42 -15.31
C MET A 182 13.94 -11.47 -14.81
N LYS A 183 14.96 -11.21 -15.62
CA LYS A 183 16.09 -10.36 -15.23
C LYS A 183 16.27 -9.18 -16.18
N LEU A 184 16.20 -7.97 -15.65
CA LEU A 184 16.51 -6.74 -16.36
C LEU A 184 18.03 -6.61 -16.55
N VAL A 185 18.46 -6.55 -17.81
CA VAL A 185 19.87 -6.53 -18.20
C VAL A 185 20.30 -5.15 -18.68
N ALA A 186 19.45 -4.46 -19.43
CA ALA A 186 19.70 -3.11 -19.93
C ALA A 186 18.42 -2.29 -20.07
N VAL A 187 18.56 -0.97 -20.01
CA VAL A 187 17.52 0.02 -20.22
C VAL A 187 18.01 1.00 -21.28
N ASN A 188 17.25 1.17 -22.36
CA ASN A 188 17.60 2.01 -23.51
C ASN A 188 19.04 1.73 -24.03
N GLY A 189 19.41 0.45 -24.14
CA GLY A 189 20.73 0.00 -24.59
C GLY A 189 21.88 0.19 -23.59
N ARG A 190 21.63 0.77 -22.41
CA ARG A 190 22.62 0.94 -21.33
C ARG A 190 22.45 -0.15 -20.28
N ARG A 191 23.56 -0.73 -19.79
CA ARG A 191 23.53 -1.74 -18.72
C ARG A 191 22.66 -1.28 -17.56
N TRP A 192 21.81 -2.18 -17.07
CA TRP A 192 20.92 -1.94 -15.94
C TRP A 192 21.71 -1.43 -14.73
N SER A 193 21.20 -0.35 -14.16
CA SER A 193 21.49 0.12 -12.81
C SER A 193 20.33 0.99 -12.35
N LYS A 194 20.21 1.22 -11.04
CA LYS A 194 19.19 2.11 -10.49
C LYS A 194 19.20 3.50 -11.16
N HIS A 195 20.40 4.06 -11.36
CA HIS A 195 20.57 5.36 -12.00
C HIS A 195 20.08 5.37 -13.44
N VAL A 196 20.44 4.36 -14.24
CA VAL A 196 20.06 4.30 -15.65
C VAL A 196 18.53 4.21 -15.82
N LEU A 197 17.83 3.43 -14.98
CA LEU A 197 16.36 3.38 -15.06
C LEU A 197 15.70 4.67 -14.58
N ARG A 198 16.20 5.28 -13.49
CA ARG A 198 15.68 6.59 -13.03
C ARG A 198 15.86 7.66 -14.11
N ASP A 199 17.01 7.69 -14.78
CA ASP A 199 17.25 8.62 -15.89
C ASP A 199 16.28 8.37 -17.05
N ALA A 200 16.03 7.11 -17.43
CA ALA A 200 15.07 6.77 -18.47
C ALA A 200 13.64 7.17 -18.09
N LEU A 201 13.25 6.97 -16.83
CA LEU A 201 11.95 7.42 -16.32
C LEU A 201 11.84 8.94 -16.37
N ARG A 202 12.85 9.70 -15.93
CA ARG A 202 12.83 11.18 -15.99
C ARG A 202 12.75 11.70 -17.43
N ALA A 203 13.55 11.14 -18.33
CA ALA A 203 13.57 11.51 -19.74
C ALA A 203 12.23 11.25 -20.46
N SER A 204 11.43 10.28 -19.95
CA SER A 204 10.11 9.96 -20.53
C SER A 204 9.09 11.11 -20.49
N LEU A 205 9.32 12.16 -19.68
CA LEU A 205 8.42 13.31 -19.59
C LEU A 205 8.52 14.26 -20.79
N GLU A 206 9.68 14.34 -21.43
CA GLU A 206 9.98 15.40 -22.41
C GLU A 206 9.67 14.99 -23.86
N LYS A 207 9.50 13.70 -24.12
CA LYS A 207 9.32 13.13 -25.46
C LYS A 207 8.40 11.93 -25.41
N GLU A 208 7.61 11.69 -26.46
CA GLU A 208 7.00 10.38 -26.69
C GLU A 208 8.13 9.36 -26.88
N GLN A 209 8.52 8.72 -25.78
CA GLN A 209 9.56 7.72 -25.77
C GLN A 209 9.01 6.39 -25.31
N HIS A 210 9.47 5.37 -26.01
CA HIS A 210 9.45 4.04 -25.44
C HIS A 210 10.62 3.91 -24.47
N ILE A 211 10.39 3.20 -23.36
CA ILE A 211 11.47 2.69 -22.52
C ILE A 211 11.72 1.25 -22.98
N ASP A 212 12.90 1.02 -23.56
CA ASP A 212 13.33 -0.28 -24.02
C ASP A 212 14.04 -1.03 -22.89
N LEU A 213 13.46 -2.15 -22.46
CA LEU A 213 14.01 -3.01 -21.43
C LEU A 213 14.53 -4.29 -22.08
N LEU A 214 15.86 -4.48 -22.08
CA LEU A 214 16.44 -5.77 -22.42
C LEU A 214 16.30 -6.69 -21.22
N VAL A 215 15.53 -7.75 -21.37
CA VAL A 215 15.20 -8.69 -20.30
C VAL A 215 15.63 -10.10 -20.70
N GLU A 216 16.31 -10.76 -19.78
CA GLU A 216 16.68 -12.18 -19.84
C GLU A 216 15.58 -13.00 -19.14
N ASN A 217 15.10 -14.04 -19.82
CA ASN A 217 14.20 -15.04 -19.26
C ASN A 217 14.76 -16.42 -19.57
N SER A 218 15.28 -17.10 -18.53
CA SER A 218 16.14 -18.26 -18.70
C SER A 218 17.32 -17.92 -19.63
N GLU A 219 17.44 -18.56 -20.80
CA GLU A 219 18.55 -18.32 -21.73
C GLU A 219 18.21 -17.30 -22.84
N PHE A 220 16.97 -16.79 -22.86
CA PHE A 220 16.48 -15.93 -23.93
C PHE A 220 16.54 -14.46 -23.53
N PHE A 221 17.13 -13.65 -24.40
CA PHE A 221 17.13 -12.20 -24.29
C PHE A 221 16.08 -11.63 -25.23
N LYS A 222 15.24 -10.73 -24.72
CA LYS A 222 14.26 -10.00 -25.53
C LYS A 222 14.21 -8.55 -25.09
N THR A 223 14.15 -7.64 -26.05
CA THR A 223 13.87 -6.23 -25.78
C THR A 223 12.35 -6.03 -25.74
N TYR A 224 11.88 -5.45 -24.64
CA TYR A 224 10.50 -5.07 -24.42
C TYR A 224 10.40 -3.55 -24.51
N SER A 225 9.67 -3.04 -25.50
CA SER A 225 9.49 -1.61 -25.71
C SER A 225 8.19 -1.16 -25.06
N ILE A 226 8.28 -0.32 -24.03
CA ILE A 226 7.12 0.13 -23.24
C ILE A 226 6.83 1.58 -23.57
N ALA A 227 5.66 1.87 -24.15
CA ALA A 227 5.18 3.24 -24.30
C ALA A 227 4.90 3.83 -22.90
N TYR A 228 5.71 4.80 -22.48
CA TYR A 228 5.59 5.39 -21.15
C TYR A 228 6.06 6.84 -21.17
N SER A 229 5.24 7.74 -20.63
CA SER A 229 5.54 9.19 -20.55
C SER A 229 5.29 9.77 -19.15
N GLY A 230 5.23 8.91 -18.13
CA GLY A 230 4.74 9.27 -16.80
C GLY A 230 5.79 9.76 -15.82
N GLY A 231 7.08 9.77 -16.17
CA GLY A 231 8.14 10.13 -15.21
C GLY A 231 8.39 9.07 -14.14
N GLU A 232 9.17 9.42 -13.13
CA GLU A 232 9.13 8.69 -11.85
C GLU A 232 7.82 9.00 -11.11
N LYS A 233 7.27 8.01 -10.40
CA LYS A 233 6.05 8.15 -9.60
C LYS A 233 6.26 7.58 -8.21
N TYR A 234 6.08 8.43 -7.21
CA TYR A 234 6.19 8.12 -5.80
C TYR A 234 4.92 8.58 -5.07
N PRO A 235 4.38 7.78 -4.14
CA PRO A 235 3.19 8.12 -3.41
C PRO A 235 3.50 9.19 -2.34
N HIS A 236 2.69 10.25 -2.30
CA HIS A 236 2.74 11.29 -1.29
C HIS A 236 1.35 11.62 -0.78
N LEU A 237 1.29 12.20 0.42
CA LEU A 237 0.08 12.83 0.92
C LEU A 237 0.18 14.34 0.72
N GLU A 238 -0.85 14.93 0.13
CA GLU A 238 -1.02 16.37 0.03
C GLU A 238 -2.23 16.83 0.83
N ARG A 239 -2.18 18.07 1.33
CA ARG A 239 -3.34 18.71 1.95
C ARG A 239 -4.50 18.76 0.96
N ALA A 240 -5.66 18.34 1.43
CA ALA A 240 -6.96 18.54 0.81
C ALA A 240 -7.74 19.62 1.60
N GLU A 241 -8.96 19.92 1.14
CA GLU A 241 -9.85 20.85 1.82
C GLU A 241 -10.27 20.34 3.21
N GLY A 242 -10.55 21.28 4.12
CA GLY A 242 -10.99 20.98 5.49
C GLY A 242 -9.87 20.95 6.53
N PRO A 243 -10.19 20.54 7.77
CA PRO A 243 -9.24 20.54 8.88
C PRO A 243 -8.11 19.52 8.68
N ASP A 244 -6.96 19.78 9.28
CA ASP A 244 -5.84 18.83 9.32
C ASP A 244 -5.98 17.87 10.50
N LEU A 245 -6.86 16.89 10.31
CA LEU A 245 -7.15 15.91 11.35
C LEU A 245 -6.05 14.84 11.42
N LEU A 246 -5.42 14.48 10.30
CA LEU A 246 -4.35 13.47 10.30
C LEU A 246 -3.16 13.91 11.15
N ILE A 247 -2.70 15.16 11.05
CA ILE A 247 -1.61 15.64 11.90
C ILE A 247 -2.02 15.65 13.37
N ASN A 248 -3.27 16.00 13.68
CA ASN A 248 -3.78 15.93 15.05
C ASN A 248 -3.80 14.50 15.60
N ILE A 249 -4.10 13.50 14.78
CA ILE A 249 -4.08 12.08 15.15
C ILE A 249 -2.65 11.61 15.43
N LEU A 250 -1.68 12.08 14.64
CA LEU A 250 -0.27 11.70 14.76
C LEU A 250 0.46 12.38 15.93
N ASN A 251 -0.12 13.42 16.52
CA ASN A 251 0.48 14.09 17.66
C ASN A 251 0.56 13.15 18.87
N PRO A 252 1.70 13.14 19.60
CA PRO A 252 1.84 12.32 20.78
C PRO A 252 0.84 12.78 21.85
N LEU A 253 0.27 11.82 22.58
CA LEU A 253 -0.67 12.09 23.69
C LEU A 253 0.03 12.73 24.91
N VAL A 254 1.35 12.65 24.98
CA VAL A 254 2.17 13.24 26.03
C VAL A 254 3.24 14.12 25.38
N LYS A 255 3.42 15.35 25.88
CA LYS A 255 4.49 16.27 25.46
C LYS A 255 5.83 15.87 26.04
#